data_AF-A0A0G0D726-F1
#
_entry.id   AF-A0A0G0D726-F1
#
_cell.length_a   1.000
_cell.length_b   1.000
_cell.length_c   1.000
_cell.angle_alpha   90.00
_cell.angle_beta   90.00
_cell.angle_gamma   90.00
#
_symmetry.space_group_name_H-M   'P 1'
#
loop_
_entity.id
_entity.type
_entity.pdbx_description
1 polymer ?
#
loop_
_entity_poly.entity_id
_entity_poly.type
_entity_poly.pdbx_seq_one_letter_code
_entity_poly.pdbx_strand_id
1 'polypeptide(L)'
;MAESLSCGTPVVAFNRGAVNEIVVDSKVGFVVEPQPKADRPLDENSKSQILNSKQIQNTKYKIQNTNMKIKQTGIEGMCEAILKIDSINRQACRDHAVTNFSKSRMIDDYLREYQKLLNLNK
;
A
#
# COMPACT_ATOMS: atom_id res chain seq x y z
N MET A 1 1.44 7.79 5.36
CA MET A 1 2.00 6.42 5.14
C MET A 1 3.35 6.27 5.79
N ALA A 2 4.26 7.24 5.58
CA ALA A 2 5.56 7.26 6.25
C ALA A 2 5.44 7.24 7.78
N GLU A 3 4.40 7.84 8.38
CA GLU A 3 4.16 7.80 9.83
C GLU A 3 3.89 6.38 10.32
N SER A 4 2.97 5.68 9.66
CA SER A 4 2.65 4.28 9.98
C SER A 4 3.89 3.40 9.91
N LEU A 5 4.67 3.56 8.83
CA LEU A 5 5.91 2.82 8.64
C LEU A 5 6.95 3.17 9.71
N SER A 6 7.07 4.44 10.10
CA SER A 6 7.96 4.89 11.18
C SER A 6 7.61 4.27 12.54
N CYS A 7 6.32 4.02 12.80
CA CYS A 7 5.85 3.31 13.98
C CYS A 7 6.00 1.77 13.87
N GLY A 8 6.56 1.26 12.77
CA GLY A 8 6.69 -0.18 12.50
C GLY A 8 5.36 -0.86 12.15
N THR A 9 4.39 -0.10 11.65
CA THR A 9 3.08 -0.61 11.25
C THR A 9 3.05 -0.78 9.73
N PRO A 10 2.85 -2.01 9.21
CA PRO A 10 2.75 -2.25 7.77
C PRO A 10 1.51 -1.57 7.19
N VAL A 11 1.58 -1.21 5.91
CA VAL A 11 0.53 -0.45 5.23
C VAL A 11 -0.10 -1.28 4.12
N VAL A 12 -1.43 -1.29 4.03
CA VAL A 12 -2.15 -1.81 2.86
C VAL A 12 -2.84 -0.64 2.18
N ALA A 13 -2.59 -0.45 0.89
CA ALA A 13 -3.12 0.68 0.15
C ALA A 13 -3.41 0.32 -1.31
N PHE A 14 -4.34 1.05 -1.94
CA PHE A 14 -4.59 0.91 -3.36
C PHE A 14 -3.44 1.52 -4.16
N ASN A 15 -3.11 0.92 -5.31
CA ASN A 15 -2.15 1.46 -6.26
C ASN A 15 -2.67 2.78 -6.87
N ARG A 16 -2.39 3.89 -6.20
CA ARG A 16 -2.74 5.24 -6.61
C ARG A 16 -1.67 6.23 -6.16
N GLY A 17 -1.29 7.15 -7.05
CA GLY A 17 -0.31 8.19 -6.74
C GLY A 17 1.00 7.63 -6.20
N ALA A 18 1.53 8.24 -5.14
CA ALA A 18 2.83 7.88 -4.54
C ALA A 18 2.83 6.58 -3.72
N VAL A 19 1.75 5.79 -3.71
CA VAL A 19 1.68 4.54 -2.93
C VAL A 19 2.79 3.56 -3.35
N ASN A 20 3.00 3.36 -4.65
CA ASN A 20 4.06 2.49 -5.16
C ASN A 20 5.48 2.99 -4.87
N GLU A 21 5.64 4.29 -4.63
CA GLU A 21 6.93 4.88 -4.28
C GLU A 21 7.24 4.69 -2.79
N ILE A 22 6.19 4.69 -1.95
CA ILE A 22 6.33 4.64 -0.50
C ILE A 22 6.29 3.20 0.03
N VAL A 23 5.39 2.37 -0.50
CA VAL A 23 5.12 1.00 -0.02
C VAL A 23 5.77 0.00 -0.96
N VAL A 24 6.82 -0.67 -0.46
CA VAL A 24 7.42 -1.81 -1.16
C VAL A 24 6.58 -3.05 -0.89
N ASP A 25 5.90 -3.52 -1.94
CA ASP A 25 5.01 -4.68 -1.87
C ASP A 25 5.71 -5.91 -1.27
N SER A 26 4.97 -6.64 -0.43
CA SER A 26 5.45 -7.82 0.30
C SER A 26 6.62 -7.58 1.28
N LYS A 27 7.10 -6.34 1.46
CA LYS A 27 8.21 -6.00 2.37
C LYS A 27 7.77 -5.13 3.54
N VAL A 28 7.05 -4.04 3.25
CA VAL A 28 6.58 -3.07 4.27
C VAL A 28 5.07 -2.91 4.27
N GLY A 29 4.40 -3.71 3.46
CA GLY A 29 2.99 -3.59 3.18
C GLY A 29 2.60 -4.33 1.91
N PHE A 30 1.34 -4.15 1.51
CA PHE A 30 0.81 -4.68 0.26
C PHE A 30 0.17 -3.57 -0.56
N VAL A 31 0.46 -3.57 -1.85
CA VAL A 31 -0.19 -2.66 -2.78
C VAL A 31 -1.23 -3.44 -3.60
N VAL A 32 -2.46 -2.95 -3.57
CA VAL A 32 -3.60 -3.61 -4.20
C VAL A 32 -4.07 -2.80 -5.39
N GLU A 33 -4.32 -3.42 -6.53
CA GLU A 33 -4.90 -2.71 -7.67
C GLU A 33 -6.36 -2.29 -7.37
N PRO A 34 -6.74 -1.02 -7.58
CA PRO A 34 -8.12 -0.59 -7.38
C PRO A 34 -9.04 -1.23 -8.43
N GLN A 35 -10.32 -1.39 -8.11
CA GLN A 35 -11.30 -1.71 -9.16
C GLN A 35 -11.33 -0.56 -10.18
N PRO A 36 -11.42 -0.87 -11.49
CA PRO A 36 -11.63 0.14 -12.51
C PRO A 36 -12.91 0.92 -12.18
N LYS A 37 -12.83 2.25 -12.18
CA LYS A 37 -14.01 3.10 -12.03
C LYS A 37 -14.92 2.78 -13.21
N ALA A 38 -16.11 2.22 -12.94
CA ALA A 38 -17.20 2.36 -13.89
C ALA A 38 -17.52 3.87 -13.93
N ASP A 39 -17.44 4.48 -15.11
CA ASP A 39 -17.94 5.84 -15.32
C ASP A 39 -19.43 5.83 -15.01
N ARG A 40 -19.80 6.13 -13.77
CA ARG A 40 -21.20 6.30 -13.38
C ARG A 40 -21.35 7.58 -12.57
N PRO A 41 -22.32 8.43 -12.93
CA PRO A 41 -22.74 9.54 -12.07
C PRO A 41 -23.20 8.94 -10.73
N LEU A 42 -22.97 9.70 -9.66
CA LEU A 42 -23.34 9.31 -8.30
C LEU A 42 -24.86 9.17 -8.19
N ASP A 43 -25.39 7.98 -8.48
CA ASP A 43 -26.72 7.59 -8.09
C ASP A 43 -26.67 6.92 -6.71
N GLU A 44 -27.32 7.57 -5.73
CA GLU A 44 -27.36 7.15 -4.32
C GLU A 44 -28.01 5.76 -4.09
N ASN A 45 -28.42 5.06 -5.15
CA ASN A 45 -29.08 3.76 -5.09
C ASN A 45 -28.16 2.55 -5.21
N SER A 46 -26.83 2.72 -5.34
CA SER A 46 -25.87 1.59 -5.29
C SER A 46 -25.50 1.15 -3.86
N LYS A 47 -26.15 1.68 -2.80
CA LYS A 47 -25.90 1.30 -1.39
C LYS A 47 -26.37 -0.11 -0.99
N SER A 48 -26.94 -0.91 -1.88
CA SER A 48 -27.39 -2.27 -1.59
C SER A 48 -26.64 -3.35 -2.39
N GLN A 49 -25.31 -3.34 -2.32
CA GLN A 49 -24.52 -4.57 -2.24
C GLN A 49 -23.58 -4.48 -1.04
N ILE A 50 -24.14 -4.09 0.12
CA ILE A 50 -23.66 -4.65 1.39
C ILE A 50 -23.76 -6.16 1.21
N LEU A 51 -22.59 -6.79 1.12
CA LEU A 51 -22.34 -8.21 1.27
C LEU A 51 -23.53 -8.90 1.95
N ASN A 52 -24.35 -9.62 1.17
CA ASN A 52 -25.40 -10.44 1.72
C ASN A 52 -24.77 -11.27 2.84
N SER A 53 -25.25 -11.07 4.06
CA SER A 53 -24.93 -11.81 5.29
C SER A 53 -25.14 -13.33 5.17
N LYS A 54 -25.45 -13.84 3.97
CA LYS A 54 -25.64 -15.24 3.59
C LYS A 54 -24.45 -15.87 2.83
N GLN A 55 -23.36 -15.16 2.56
CA GLN A 55 -22.12 -15.75 1.98
C GLN A 55 -20.97 -15.95 2.99
N ILE A 56 -21.20 -15.67 4.28
CA ILE A 56 -20.16 -15.86 5.31
C ILE A 56 -20.01 -17.34 5.72
N GLN A 57 -20.91 -18.24 5.27
CA GLN A 57 -20.93 -19.62 5.78
C GLN A 57 -20.36 -20.71 4.86
N ASN A 58 -20.03 -20.45 3.59
CA ASN A 58 -19.46 -21.48 2.71
C ASN A 58 -18.63 -20.77 1.64
N THR A 59 -17.30 -20.87 1.57
CA THR A 59 -16.61 -22.12 1.22
C THR A 59 -15.11 -21.86 1.33
N LYS A 60 -14.43 -22.57 2.24
CA LYS A 60 -13.00 -22.94 2.13
C LYS A 60 -12.10 -21.91 1.43
N TYR A 61 -11.65 -20.86 2.13
CA TYR A 61 -10.38 -20.26 1.76
C TYR A 61 -9.32 -21.34 1.92
N LYS A 62 -9.00 -22.03 0.82
CA LYS A 62 -7.90 -23.00 0.74
C LYS A 62 -6.62 -22.22 1.02
N ILE A 63 -6.18 -22.24 2.28
CA ILE A 63 -4.87 -21.76 2.70
C ILE A 63 -3.85 -22.74 2.16
N GLN A 64 -3.47 -22.55 0.90
CA GLN A 64 -2.33 -23.19 0.25
C GLN A 64 -1.79 -22.18 -0.74
N ASN A 65 -1.12 -21.13 -0.27
CA ASN A 65 -0.25 -20.32 -1.13
C ASN A 65 0.77 -19.56 -0.28
N THR A 66 1.99 -20.08 -0.28
CA THR A 66 3.25 -19.46 0.16
C THR A 66 3.66 -18.24 -0.68
N ASN A 67 2.75 -17.66 -1.47
CA ASN A 67 3.03 -16.55 -2.37
C ASN A 67 2.57 -15.23 -1.74
N MET A 68 3.54 -14.36 -1.45
CA MET A 68 3.29 -13.04 -0.84
C MET A 68 2.58 -12.04 -1.77
N LYS A 69 2.52 -12.27 -3.09
CA LYS A 69 1.78 -11.38 -3.99
C LYS A 69 0.27 -11.47 -3.80
N ILE A 70 -0.39 -10.32 -3.82
CA ILE A 70 -1.86 -10.20 -3.86
C ILE A 70 -2.32 -10.47 -5.30
N LYS A 71 -3.31 -11.36 -5.46
CA LYS A 71 -3.81 -11.77 -6.77
C LYS A 71 -5.12 -11.05 -7.14
N GLN A 72 -5.90 -10.70 -6.13
CA GLN A 72 -7.20 -10.07 -6.30
C GLN A 72 -7.08 -8.53 -6.36
N THR A 73 -8.05 -7.87 -6.98
CA THR A 73 -8.15 -6.40 -7.05
C THR A 73 -9.26 -5.90 -6.14
N GLY A 74 -9.31 -4.59 -5.88
CA GLY A 74 -10.44 -3.98 -5.19
C GLY A 74 -10.60 -4.37 -3.73
N ILE A 75 -11.86 -4.58 -3.32
CA ILE A 75 -12.21 -4.94 -1.94
C ILE A 75 -11.69 -6.36 -1.64
N GLU A 76 -11.81 -7.27 -2.61
CA GLU A 76 -11.35 -8.65 -2.49
C GLU A 76 -9.82 -8.70 -2.31
N GLY A 77 -9.08 -7.87 -3.07
CA GLY A 77 -7.63 -7.71 -2.92
C GLY A 77 -7.23 -7.15 -1.56
N MET A 78 -8.00 -6.19 -1.03
CA MET A 78 -7.78 -5.67 0.33
C MET A 78 -7.99 -6.74 1.40
N CYS A 79 -9.04 -7.55 1.28
CA CYS A 79 -9.27 -8.67 2.20
C CYS A 79 -8.12 -9.69 2.14
N GLU A 80 -7.64 -10.04 0.93
CA GLU A 80 -6.48 -10.93 0.77
C GLU A 80 -5.22 -10.36 1.44
N ALA A 81 -4.97 -9.06 1.29
CA ALA A 81 -3.83 -8.38 1.89
C ALA A 81 -3.89 -8.36 3.42
N ILE A 82 -5.07 -8.11 4.00
CA ILE A 82 -5.26 -8.15 5.46
C ILE A 82 -4.97 -9.54 6.01
N LEU A 83 -5.37 -10.61 5.32
CA LEU A 83 -5.11 -11.99 5.75
C LEU A 83 -3.63 -12.37 5.76
N LYS A 84 -2.79 -11.63 5.04
CA LYS A 84 -1.33 -11.88 4.95
C LYS A 84 -0.49 -10.86 5.73
N ILE A 85 -1.11 -9.87 6.38
CA ILE A 85 -0.39 -8.71 6.95
C ILE A 85 0.55 -9.06 8.10
N ASP A 86 0.25 -10.15 8.80
CA ASP A 86 1.03 -10.72 9.89
C ASP A 86 2.42 -11.21 9.47
N SER A 87 2.59 -11.54 8.19
CA SER A 87 3.89 -11.94 7.62
C SER A 87 4.89 -10.79 7.48
N ILE A 88 4.46 -9.53 7.62
CA ILE A 88 5.33 -8.36 7.44
C ILE A 88 6.10 -8.04 8.73
N ASN A 89 7.42 -7.86 8.57
CA ASN A 89 8.29 -7.51 9.68
C ASN A 89 8.17 -6.02 10.07
N ARG A 90 7.83 -5.76 11.34
CA ARG A 90 7.64 -4.40 11.89
C ARG A 90 8.92 -3.56 11.88
N GLN A 91 10.06 -4.16 12.17
CA GLN A 91 11.35 -3.46 12.17
C GLN A 91 11.72 -3.03 10.73
N ALA A 92 11.48 -3.90 9.74
CA ALA A 92 11.70 -3.57 8.34
C ALA A 92 10.85 -2.38 7.88
N CYS A 93 9.61 -2.25 8.36
CA CYS A 93 8.78 -1.05 8.11
C CYS A 93 9.43 0.22 8.66
N ARG A 94 9.91 0.18 9.91
CA ARG A 94 10.56 1.32 10.56
C ARG A 94 11.88 1.69 9.87
N ASP A 95 12.71 0.71 9.58
CA ASP A 95 13.99 0.91 8.90
C ASP A 95 13.78 1.54 7.53
N HIS A 96 12.80 1.02 6.76
CA HIS A 96 12.43 1.61 5.47
C HIS A 96 12.01 3.07 5.58
N ALA A 97 11.22 3.43 6.60
CA ALA A 97 10.82 4.82 6.81
C ALA A 97 12.00 5.73 7.16
N VAL A 98 12.89 5.28 8.04
CA VAL A 98 14.07 6.05 8.46
C VAL A 98 15.05 6.24 7.29
N THR A 99 15.31 5.18 6.51
CA THR A 99 16.26 5.23 5.40
C THR A 99 15.78 6.13 4.25
N ASN A 100 14.47 6.17 3.97
CA ASN A 100 13.95 6.83 2.77
C ASN A 100 13.21 8.14 3.04
N PHE A 101 12.58 8.30 4.22
CA PHE A 101 11.68 9.42 4.53
C PHE A 101 12.10 10.21 5.78
N SER A 102 13.34 10.05 6.25
CA SER A 102 13.85 10.86 7.37
C SER A 102 14.09 12.31 6.96
N LYS A 103 13.97 13.22 7.94
CA LYS A 103 14.25 14.65 7.75
C LYS A 103 15.66 14.88 7.19
N SER A 104 16.67 14.18 7.72
CA SER A 104 18.05 14.32 7.25
C SER A 104 18.17 13.93 5.78
N ARG A 105 17.62 12.77 5.39
CA ARG A 105 17.61 12.32 3.99
C ARG A 105 16.95 13.35 3.06
N MET A 106 15.82 13.91 3.47
CA MET A 106 15.12 14.93 2.71
C MET A 106 16.00 16.17 2.48
N ILE A 107 16.67 16.67 3.53
CA ILE A 107 17.58 17.81 3.43
C ILE A 107 18.75 17.51 2.48
N ASP A 108 19.37 16.34 2.64
CA ASP A 108 20.51 15.92 1.83
C ASP A 108 20.15 15.83 0.34
N ASP A 109 18.96 15.31 0.02
CA ASP A 109 18.48 15.21 -1.35
C ASP A 109 18.16 16.60 -1.93
N TYR A 110 17.53 17.52 -1.19
CA TYR A 110 17.34 18.91 -1.63
C TYR A 110 18.65 19.63 -1.90
N LEU A 111 19.61 19.56 -0.97
CA LEU A 111 20.91 20.19 -1.11
C LEU A 111 21.66 19.65 -2.33
N ARG A 112 21.59 18.34 -2.56
CA ARG A 112 22.18 17.71 -3.75
C ARG A 112 21.60 18.28 -5.03
N GLU A 113 20.28 18.40 -5.13
CA GLU A 113 19.65 18.97 -6.33
C GLU A 113 20.00 20.46 -6.50
N TYR A 114 20.03 21.25 -5.42
CA TYR A 114 20.48 22.65 -5.50
C TYR A 114 21.94 22.79 -5.93
N GLN A 115 22.85 21.94 -5.44
CA GLN A 115 24.24 21.95 -5.86
C GLN A 115 24.39 21.61 -7.35
N LYS A 116 23.61 20.66 -7.88
CA LYS A 116 23.60 20.35 -9.31
C LYS A 116 23.18 21.57 -10.14
N LEU A 117 22.10 22.25 -9.73
CA LEU A 117 21.62 23.45 -10.43
C LEU A 117 22.65 24.58 -10.43
N LEU A 118 23.35 24.80 -9.32
CA LEU A 118 24.40 25.81 -9.24
C LEU A 118 25.63 25.45 -10.10
N ASN A 119 25.97 24.16 -10.20
CA ASN A 119 27.09 23.69 -11.02
C ASN A 119 26.78 23.66 -12.52
N LEU A 120 25.51 23.60 -12.92
CA LEU A 120 25.08 23.70 -14.32
C LEU A 120 25.15 25.14 -14.87
N ASN A 121 25.20 26.14 -13.99
CA ASN A 121 25.31 27.56 -14.35
C ASN A 121 26.77 28.07 -14.38
N LYS A 122 27.75 27.17 -14.39
CA LYS A 122 29.17 27.45 -14.61
C LYS A 122 29.62 26.91 -15.95
#